data_AF-A0A2M7L3Z9-F1
#
_entry.id   AF-A0A2M7L3Z9-F1
#
_cell.length_a   1.000
_cell.length_b   1.000
_cell.length_c   1.000
_cell.angle_alpha   90.00
_cell.angle_beta   90.00
_cell.angle_gamma   90.00
#
_symmetry.space_group_name_H-M   'P 1'
#
loop_
_entity.id
_entity.type
_entity.pdbx_description
1 polymer ?
#
loop_
_entity_poly.entity_id
_entity_poly.type
_entity_poly.pdbx_seq_one_letter_code
_entity_poly.pdbx_strand_id
1 'polypeptide(L)'
;MNAASLPALDLLREMFPNKMRISTSDLASTLGLNPQSIRNAVGKKTFPIRTYIDGHLMYADLRDVAAHLDSMREVKRTGRPTKASKLSAAQ
;
A
#
# COMPACT_ATOMS: atom_id res chain seq x y z
N MET A 1 9.85 5.84 -25.67
CA MET A 1 8.65 5.34 -24.96
C MET A 1 8.60 6.08 -23.64
N ASN A 2 7.58 6.92 -23.41
CA ASN A 2 7.45 7.71 -22.18
C ASN A 2 7.41 6.77 -20.99
N ALA A 3 8.26 7.01 -19.99
CA ALA A 3 8.22 6.33 -18.69
C ALA A 3 7.00 6.81 -17.90
N ALA A 4 5.79 6.52 -18.41
CA ALA A 4 4.59 6.59 -17.60
C ALA A 4 4.77 5.55 -16.48
N SER A 5 4.79 6.01 -15.24
CA SER A 5 4.87 5.12 -14.08
C SER A 5 3.76 4.09 -14.20
N LEU A 6 4.10 2.81 -14.35
CA LEU A 6 3.10 1.74 -14.34
C LEU A 6 2.29 1.85 -13.05
N PRO A 7 0.95 1.73 -13.11
CA PRO A 7 0.12 1.71 -11.92
C PRO A 7 0.53 0.51 -11.07
N ALA A 8 0.41 0.62 -9.74
CA ALA A 8 0.82 -0.45 -8.84
C ALA A 8 0.14 -1.78 -9.16
N LEU A 9 -1.07 -1.75 -9.74
CA LEU A 9 -1.80 -2.94 -10.16
C LEU A 9 -1.06 -3.78 -11.20
N ASP A 10 -0.44 -3.14 -12.20
CA ASP A 10 0.24 -3.86 -13.28
C ASP A 10 1.52 -4.52 -12.75
N LEU A 11 2.27 -3.82 -11.90
CA LEU A 11 3.42 -4.39 -11.19
C LEU A 11 3.02 -5.59 -10.32
N LEU A 12 1.91 -5.48 -9.59
CA LEU A 12 1.41 -6.57 -8.76
C LEU A 12 0.93 -7.77 -9.58
N ARG A 13 0.38 -7.55 -10.78
CA ARG A 13 0.00 -8.64 -11.70
C ARG A 13 1.20 -9.36 -12.28
N GLU A 14 2.29 -8.65 -12.57
CA GLU A 14 3.56 -9.24 -12.98
C GLU A 14 4.18 -10.06 -11.84
N MET A 15 4.14 -9.55 -10.60
CA MET A 15 4.66 -10.26 -9.42
C MET A 15 3.83 -11.49 -9.05
N PHE A 16 2.50 -11.41 -9.23
CA PHE A 16 1.55 -12.44 -8.82
C PHE A 16 0.66 -12.86 -10.00
N PRO A 17 1.22 -13.55 -11.01
CA PRO A 17 0.48 -13.93 -12.19
C PRO A 17 -0.70 -14.83 -11.82
N ASN A 18 -1.86 -14.54 -12.41
CA ASN A 18 -3.13 -15.25 -12.18
C ASN A 18 -3.68 -15.22 -10.75
N LYS A 19 -3.15 -14.37 -9.85
CA LYS A 19 -3.74 -14.17 -8.52
C LYS A 19 -4.69 -12.97 -8.53
N MET A 20 -5.93 -13.18 -8.11
CA MET A 20 -6.87 -12.08 -7.80
C MET A 20 -6.76 -11.60 -6.35
N ARG A 21 -6.23 -12.45 -5.47
CA ARG A 21 -6.09 -12.21 -4.04
C ARG A 21 -4.71 -12.65 -3.56
N ILE A 22 -4.22 -11.99 -2.52
CA ILE A 22 -2.92 -12.31 -1.92
C ILE A 22 -3.09 -12.70 -0.45
N SER A 23 -2.24 -13.62 -0.01
CA SER A 23 -2.20 -14.08 1.38
C SER A 23 -1.69 -12.97 2.30
N THR A 24 -1.90 -13.11 3.60
CA THR A 24 -1.31 -12.20 4.59
C THR A 24 0.22 -12.15 4.51
N SER A 25 0.87 -13.26 4.14
CA SER A 25 2.33 -13.31 3.99
C SER A 25 2.79 -12.51 2.77
N ASP A 26 2.14 -12.72 1.62
CA ASP A 26 2.45 -11.98 0.39
C ASP A 26 2.16 -10.48 0.57
N LEU A 27 1.07 -10.15 1.26
CA LEU A 27 0.71 -8.78 1.62
C LEU A 27 1.77 -8.13 2.52
N ALA A 28 2.27 -8.88 3.51
CA ALA A 28 3.34 -8.42 4.39
C ALA A 28 4.63 -8.13 3.61
N SER A 29 5.04 -9.02 2.71
CA SER A 29 6.18 -8.82 1.83
C SER A 29 6.00 -7.62 0.91
N THR A 30 4.80 -7.44 0.35
CA THR A 30 4.48 -6.33 -0.57
C THR A 30 4.51 -4.97 0.13
N LEU A 31 4.01 -4.89 1.37
CA LEU A 31 3.95 -3.66 2.15
C LEU A 31 5.21 -3.39 2.99
N GLY A 32 6.15 -4.35 3.05
CA GLY A 32 7.31 -4.28 3.95
C GLY A 32 6.94 -4.30 5.43
N LEU A 33 5.87 -5.01 5.80
CA LEU A 33 5.37 -5.12 7.17
C LEU A 33 5.57 -6.52 7.73
N ASN A 34 5.46 -6.68 9.05
CA ASN A 34 5.37 -7.99 9.68
C ASN A 34 3.92 -8.53 9.54
N PRO A 35 3.70 -9.81 9.15
CA PRO A 35 2.37 -10.42 9.11
C PRO A 35 1.58 -10.26 10.42
N GLN A 36 2.26 -10.33 11.57
CA GLN A 36 1.62 -10.12 12.87
C GLN A 36 1.14 -8.68 13.05
N SER A 37 1.89 -7.70 12.57
CA SER A 37 1.49 -6.29 12.61
C SER A 37 0.23 -6.05 11.77
N ILE A 38 0.13 -6.72 10.61
CA ILE A 38 -1.08 -6.66 9.78
C ILE A 38 -2.27 -7.26 10.54
N ARG A 39 -2.14 -8.47 11.08
CA ARG A 39 -3.22 -9.11 11.86
C ARG A 39 -3.65 -8.25 13.05
N ASN A 40 -2.71 -7.66 13.77
CA ASN A 40 -2.99 -6.77 14.89
C ASN A 40 -3.74 -5.51 14.43
N ALA A 41 -3.35 -4.91 13.30
CA ALA A 41 -4.02 -3.74 12.73
C ALA A 41 -5.43 -4.06 12.24
N VAL A 42 -5.62 -5.23 11.60
CA VAL A 42 -6.94 -5.71 11.17
C VAL A 42 -7.85 -5.94 12.38
N GLY A 43 -7.35 -6.60 13.43
CA GLY A 43 -8.09 -6.81 14.68
C GLY A 43 -8.49 -5.50 15.37
N LYS A 44 -7.64 -4.47 15.27
CA LYS A 44 -7.92 -3.11 15.76
C LYS A 44 -8.77 -2.26 14.82
N LYS A 45 -9.13 -2.78 13.63
CA LYS A 45 -9.84 -2.05 12.57
C LYS A 45 -9.12 -0.78 12.09
N THR A 46 -7.79 -0.77 12.20
CA THR A 46 -6.93 0.35 11.77
C THR A 46 -6.18 0.04 10.47
N PHE A 47 -6.32 -1.17 9.92
CA PHE A 47 -5.64 -1.54 8.68
C PHE A 47 -6.33 -0.89 7.47
N PRO A 48 -5.59 -0.19 6.59
CA PRO A 48 -6.19 0.65 5.55
C PRO A 48 -6.70 -0.13 4.33
N ILE A 49 -6.27 -1.39 4.16
CA ILE A 49 -6.67 -2.24 3.03
C ILE A 49 -7.76 -3.19 3.50
N ARG A 50 -8.80 -3.37 2.68
CA ARG A 50 -9.86 -4.31 2.98
C ARG A 50 -9.33 -5.74 2.98
N THR A 51 -9.55 -6.44 4.08
CA THR A 51 -9.20 -7.86 4.22
C THR A 51 -10.44 -8.68 4.50
N TYR A 52 -10.44 -9.93 4.06
CA TYR A 52 -11.49 -10.91 4.35
C TYR A 52 -10.87 -12.26 4.69
N ILE A 53 -11.66 -13.12 5.33
CA ILE A 53 -11.27 -14.47 5.68
C ILE A 53 -11.94 -15.43 4.70
N ASP A 54 -11.14 -16.35 4.14
CA ASP A 54 -11.64 -17.50 3.39
C ASP A 54 -11.05 -18.77 4.02
N GLY A 55 -11.93 -19.61 4.56
CA GLY A 55 -11.57 -20.71 5.45
C GLY A 55 -10.91 -20.21 6.74
N HIS A 56 -9.64 -20.56 6.95
CA HIS A 56 -8.84 -20.16 8.11
C HIS A 56 -7.79 -19.08 7.79
N LEU A 57 -7.74 -18.63 6.53
CA LEU A 57 -6.70 -17.73 6.05
C LEU A 57 -7.29 -16.36 5.70
N MET A 58 -6.52 -15.32 5.98
CA MET A 58 -6.86 -13.94 5.66
C MET A 58 -6.22 -13.52 4.34
N TYR A 59 -7.04 -12.91 3.48
CA TYR A 59 -6.69 -12.45 2.16
C TYR A 59 -7.02 -10.97 1.96
N ALA A 60 -6.32 -10.34 1.02
CA ALA A 60 -6.65 -9.03 0.48
C ALA A 60 -6.80 -9.13 -1.05
N ASP A 61 -7.68 -8.32 -1.62
CA ASP A 61 -7.82 -8.20 -3.07
C ASP A 61 -6.59 -7.47 -3.63
N LEU A 62 -6.04 -7.97 -4.74
CA LEU A 62 -4.86 -7.38 -5.39
C LEU A 62 -5.11 -5.93 -5.80
N ARG A 63 -6.35 -5.59 -6.20
CA ARG A 63 -6.76 -4.24 -6.62
C ARG A 63 -6.77 -3.26 -5.47
N ASP A 64 -7.25 -3.68 -4.30
CA ASP A 64 -7.29 -2.83 -3.12
C ASP A 64 -5.86 -2.53 -2.62
N VAL A 65 -4.96 -3.51 -2.71
CA VAL A 65 -3.54 -3.34 -2.41
C VAL A 65 -2.89 -2.38 -3.38
N ALA A 66 -3.16 -2.51 -4.68
CA ALA A 66 -2.67 -1.59 -5.71
C ALA A 66 -3.13 -0.15 -5.44
N ALA A 67 -4.43 0.06 -5.22
CA ALA A 67 -4.99 1.38 -4.95
C ALA A 67 -4.35 2.03 -3.72
N HIS A 68 -4.06 1.25 -2.68
CA HIS A 68 -3.36 1.74 -1.51
C HIS A 68 -1.93 2.20 -1.84
N LEU A 69 -1.17 1.39 -2.57
CA LEU A 69 0.20 1.73 -2.99
C LEU A 69 0.24 2.97 -3.88
N ASP A 70 -0.71 3.11 -4.80
CA ASP A 70 -0.82 4.29 -5.65
C ASP A 70 -1.16 5.54 -4.82
N SER A 71 -2.11 5.45 -3.87
CA SER A 71 -2.40 6.55 -2.95
C SER A 71 -1.16 6.97 -2.12
N MET A 72 -0.33 6.02 -1.70
CA MET A 72 0.93 6.31 -0.99
C MET A 72 1.97 7.01 -1.87
N ARG A 73 1.95 6.77 -3.19
CA ARG A 73 2.81 7.48 -4.13
C ARG A 73 2.34 8.92 -4.34
N GLU A 74 1.04 9.14 -4.47
CA GLU A 74 0.45 10.48 -4.56
C GLU A 74 0.73 11.31 -3.31
N VAL A 75 0.85 10.65 -2.14
CA VAL A 75 1.12 11.30 -0.85
C VAL A 75 2.61 11.71 -0.66
N LYS A 76 3.53 11.43 -1.58
CA LYS A 76 4.95 11.91 -1.51
C LYS A 76 5.14 13.19 -2.35
N ARG A 77 5.58 14.37 -1.87
CA ARG A 77 6.38 14.79 -0.71
C ARG A 77 5.90 16.17 -0.21
N THR A 78 4.89 16.27 0.65
CA THR A 78 4.87 17.42 1.58
C THR A 78 5.85 17.09 2.69
N GLY A 79 7.15 17.24 2.41
CA GLY A 79 8.15 17.19 3.47
C GLY A 79 7.75 18.16 4.58
N ARG A 80 8.12 17.86 5.83
CA ARG A 80 8.01 18.84 6.93
C ARG A 80 8.56 20.16 6.40
N PRO A 81 7.79 21.27 6.38
CA PRO A 81 8.27 22.53 5.83
C PRO A 81 9.59 22.86 6.53
N THR A 82 10.66 22.93 5.74
CA THR A 82 11.97 23.32 6.24
C THR A 82 11.86 24.75 6.76
N LYS A 83 12.70 25.12 7.72
CA LYS A 83 12.73 26.49 8.26
C LYS A 83 12.78 27.53 7.12
N ALA A 84 13.51 27.24 6.05
CA ALA A 84 13.58 28.04 4.83
C ALA A 84 12.20 28.27 4.16
N SER A 85 11.38 27.23 4.01
CA SER A 85 10.04 27.36 3.41
C SER A 85 9.05 28.17 4.26
N LYS A 86 9.27 28.27 5.58
CA LYS A 86 8.47 29.12 6.47
C LYS A 86 8.88 30.60 6.40
N LEU A 87 10.16 30.88 6.15
CA LEU A 87 10.68 32.24 6.01
C LEU A 87 10.25 32.89 4.68
N SER A 88 10.15 32.12 3.59
CA SER A 88 9.72 32.63 2.28
C SER A 88 8.22 32.89 2.14
N ALA A 89 7.39 32.35 3.04
CA ALA A 89 5.94 32.54 3.04
C ALA A 89 5.47 33.74 3.90
N ALA A 90 6.41 34.43 4.55
CA ALA A 90 6.16 35.57 5.43
C ALA A 90 6.61 36.92 4.84
N GLN A 91 6.94 36.95 3.54
CA GLN A 91 7.32 38.15 2.80
C GLN A 91 6.16 38.63 1.93
#